data_AF-B7PMZ4-F1
#
_entry.id   AF-B7PMZ4-F1
#
_cell.length_a   1.000
_cell.length_b   1.000
_cell.length_c   1.000
_cell.angle_alpha   90.00
_cell.angle_beta   90.00
_cell.angle_gamma   90.00
#
_symmetry.space_group_name_H-M   'P 1'
#
loop_
_entity.id
_entity.type
_entity.pdbx_description
1 polymer ?
#
loop_
_entity_poly.entity_id
_entity_poly.type
_entity_poly.pdbx_seq_one_letter_code
_entity_poly.pdbx_strand_id
1 'polypeptide(L)'
;NFIVGGHTNTFLYSGNPGDDTPAGLYPTVVTRDDDSIALVTQDYWFGKYLGFLKLQFDATGKLQSWSGNPILMDHTIEEGKIHV
;
A
#
# COMPACT_ATOMS: atom_id res chain seq x y z
N ASN A 1 4.24 7.14 -11.74
CA ASN A 1 4.09 8.03 -10.57
C ASN A 1 3.46 7.27 -9.40
N PHE A 2 3.99 7.41 -8.19
CA PHE A 2 3.46 6.75 -6.99
C PHE A 2 2.91 7.82 -6.03
N ILE A 3 1.73 7.56 -5.47
CA ILE A 3 1.01 8.47 -4.57
C ILE A 3 0.68 7.72 -3.30
N VAL A 4 1.18 8.22 -2.18
CA VAL A 4 0.85 7.74 -0.83
C VAL A 4 -0.15 8.71 -0.23
N GLY A 5 -1.41 8.28 -0.11
CA GLY A 5 -2.51 9.11 0.38
C GLY A 5 -2.74 9.00 1.89
N GLY A 6 -3.76 9.69 2.38
CA GLY A 6 -4.17 9.70 3.79
C GLY A 6 -5.52 10.39 3.98
N HIS A 7 -5.84 10.83 5.20
CA HIS A 7 -7.05 11.58 5.58
C HIS A 7 -8.36 10.78 5.60
N THR A 8 -8.71 10.08 4.52
CA THR A 8 -10.02 9.42 4.36
C THR A 8 -10.10 8.03 5.01
N ASN A 9 -9.03 7.56 5.64
CA ASN A 9 -8.93 6.21 6.22
C ASN A 9 -9.27 5.10 5.21
N THR A 10 -8.95 5.27 3.93
CA THR A 10 -9.28 4.27 2.89
C THR A 10 -8.45 3.01 3.11
N PHE A 11 -9.12 1.86 3.20
CA PHE A 11 -8.46 0.56 3.19
C PHE A 11 -8.38 0.01 1.77
N LEU A 12 -7.18 -0.08 1.22
CA LEU A 12 -6.93 -0.75 -0.05
C LEU A 12 -6.25 -2.09 0.23
N TYR A 13 -6.73 -3.17 -0.38
CA TYR A 13 -6.18 -4.50 -0.17
C TYR A 13 -6.41 -5.40 -1.40
N SER A 14 -5.44 -6.25 -1.72
CA SER A 14 -5.58 -7.27 -2.76
C SER A 14 -5.73 -8.65 -2.13
N GLY A 15 -6.83 -9.35 -2.39
CA GLY A 15 -7.14 -10.66 -1.78
C GLY A 15 -8.11 -10.57 -0.60
N ASN A 16 -8.03 -11.50 0.35
CA ASN A 16 -8.91 -11.55 1.52
C ASN A 16 -8.17 -11.05 2.79
N PRO A 17 -8.56 -9.90 3.37
CA PRO A 17 -7.96 -9.36 4.58
C PRO A 17 -8.56 -9.90 5.90
N GLY A 18 -9.55 -10.79 5.84
CA GLY A 18 -10.30 -11.23 7.02
C GLY A 18 -11.51 -10.34 7.28
N ASP A 19 -11.52 -9.62 8.40
CA ASP A 19 -12.72 -8.91 8.88
C ASP A 19 -12.91 -7.49 8.29
N ASP A 20 -11.84 -6.86 7.80
CA ASP A 20 -11.91 -5.52 7.22
C ASP A 20 -12.38 -5.57 5.77
N THR A 21 -13.16 -4.57 5.33
CA THR A 21 -13.66 -4.51 3.94
C THR A 21 -12.82 -3.56 3.10
N PRO A 22 -12.11 -4.04 2.06
CA PRO A 22 -11.35 -3.17 1.16
C PRO A 22 -12.28 -2.28 0.34
N ALA A 23 -11.92 -1.01 0.21
CA ALA A 23 -12.56 -0.08 -0.72
C ALA A 23 -12.07 -0.26 -2.17
N GLY A 24 -10.95 -0.97 -2.36
CA GLY A 24 -10.36 -1.22 -3.66
C GLY A 24 -9.06 -2.03 -3.56
N LEU A 25 -8.44 -2.28 -4.71
CA LEU A 25 -7.19 -3.02 -4.80
C LEU A 25 -6.00 -2.18 -4.31
N TYR A 26 -5.01 -2.87 -3.74
CA TYR A 26 -3.73 -2.29 -3.37
C TYR A 26 -2.62 -2.74 -4.34
N PRO A 27 -1.86 -1.81 -4.94
CA PRO A 27 -2.20 -0.39 -5.10
C PRO A 27 -3.39 -0.24 -6.06
N THR A 28 -4.09 0.89 -5.97
CA THR A 28 -5.04 1.27 -7.02
C THR A 28 -4.26 1.78 -8.22
N VAL A 29 -4.51 1.19 -9.38
CA VAL A 29 -3.87 1.56 -10.65
C VAL A 29 -4.76 2.57 -11.37
N VAL A 30 -4.24 3.76 -11.62
CA VAL A 30 -4.96 4.82 -12.33
C VAL A 30 -4.25 5.13 -13.64
N THR A 31 -4.95 4.98 -14.75
CA THR A 31 -4.53 5.49 -16.06
C THR A 31 -4.89 6.96 -16.16
N ARG A 32 -3.92 7.80 -16.52
CA ARG A 32 -4.11 9.25 -16.74
C ARG A 32 -4.43 9.55 -18.20
N ASP A 33 -4.83 10.79 -18.47
CA ASP A 33 -5.15 11.29 -19.81
C ASP A 33 -3.96 11.20 -20.79
N ASP A 34 -2.72 11.16 -20.28
CA ASP A 34 -1.48 11.00 -21.05
C ASP A 34 -1.03 9.53 -21.19
N ASP A 35 -1.94 8.58 -20.92
CA ASP A 35 -1.72 7.13 -20.85
C ASP A 35 -0.67 6.67 -19.82
N SER A 36 -0.16 7.58 -18.98
CA SER A 36 0.76 7.21 -17.90
C SER A 36 0.02 6.56 -16.73
N ILE A 37 0.71 5.64 -16.04
CA ILE A 37 0.16 4.92 -14.90
C ILE A 37 0.54 5.60 -13.57
N ALA A 38 -0.46 5.75 -12.68
CA ALA A 38 -0.31 6.03 -11.27
C ALA A 38 -0.51 4.77 -10.44
N LEU A 39 0.31 4.61 -9.40
CA LEU A 39 0.01 3.69 -8.30
C LEU A 39 -0.40 4.53 -7.09
N VAL A 40 -1.62 4.34 -6.59
CA VAL A 40 -2.17 5.05 -5.42
C VAL A 40 -2.32 4.07 -4.28
N THR A 41 -1.79 4.43 -3.11
CA THR A 41 -1.86 3.61 -1.88
C THR A 41 -2.44 4.39 -0.71
N GLN A 42 -3.23 3.70 0.10
CA GLN A 42 -3.59 4.05 1.47
C GLN A 42 -3.67 2.75 2.26
N ASP A 43 -3.34 2.82 3.54
CA ASP A 43 -3.16 1.68 4.46
C ASP A 43 -4.06 1.81 5.69
N TYR A 44 -5.28 2.29 5.49
CA TYR A 44 -6.34 2.35 6.49
C TYR A 44 -6.10 3.41 7.59
N TRP A 45 -6.27 3.05 8.86
CA TRP A 45 -6.29 3.98 10.01
C TRP A 45 -5.69 3.36 11.27
N PHE A 46 -5.33 4.23 12.22
CA PHE A 46 -4.86 3.91 13.57
C PHE A 46 -3.65 2.96 13.65
N GLY A 47 -2.86 2.87 12.59
CA GLY A 47 -1.70 1.98 12.55
C GLY A 47 -2.06 0.49 12.59
N LYS A 48 -3.34 0.12 12.38
CA LYS A 48 -3.77 -1.29 12.29
C LYS A 48 -3.06 -2.01 11.15
N TYR A 49 -2.80 -1.31 10.05
CA TYR A 49 -1.99 -1.81 8.95
C TYR A 49 -0.80 -0.89 8.69
N LEU A 50 0.29 -1.50 8.24
CA LEU A 50 1.46 -0.82 7.70
C LEU A 50 1.49 -0.99 6.18
N GLY A 51 1.38 0.10 5.43
CA GLY A 51 1.47 0.07 3.97
C GLY A 51 2.82 -0.47 3.49
N PHE A 52 2.79 -1.51 2.65
CA PHE A 52 3.99 -2.07 2.02
C PHE A 52 3.81 -2.18 0.50
N LEU A 53 4.60 -1.42 -0.25
CA LEU A 53 4.63 -1.46 -1.71
C LEU A 53 6.07 -1.61 -2.19
N LYS A 54 6.36 -2.73 -2.87
CA LYS A 54 7.63 -2.98 -3.53
C LYS A 54 7.54 -2.60 -5.00
N LEU A 55 8.42 -1.70 -5.43
CA LEU A 55 8.51 -1.21 -6.80
C LEU A 55 9.78 -1.74 -7.46
N GLN A 56 9.69 -2.09 -8.74
CA GLN A 56 10.84 -2.49 -9.55
C GLN A 56 11.00 -1.50 -10.70
N PHE A 57 12.17 -0.88 -10.77
CA PHE A 57 12.53 0.06 -11.82
C PHE A 57 13.66 -0.52 -12.67
N ASP A 58 13.68 -0.18 -13.95
CA ASP A 58 14.81 -0.47 -14.81
C ASP A 58 15.96 0.54 -14.65
N ALA A 59 17.06 0.30 -15.37
CA ALA A 59 18.25 1.16 -15.33
C ALA A 59 18.00 2.61 -15.81
N THR A 60 16.89 2.85 -16.52
CA THR A 60 16.49 4.20 -16.97
C THR A 60 15.56 4.90 -15.98
N GLY A 61 15.19 4.23 -14.88
CA GLY A 61 14.25 4.75 -13.89
C GLY A 61 12.78 4.54 -14.26
N LYS A 62 12.47 3.73 -15.29
CA LYS A 62 11.08 3.42 -15.66
C LYS A 62 10.56 2.27 -14.79
N LEU A 63 9.34 2.43 -14.28
CA LEU A 63 8.66 1.39 -13.50
C LEU A 63 8.35 0.17 -14.38
N GLN A 64 8.85 -1.01 -14.00
CA GLN A 64 8.59 -2.27 -14.67
C GLN A 64 7.47 -3.08 -14.00
N SER A 65 7.46 -3.14 -12.67
CA SER A 65 6.47 -3.93 -11.93
C SER A 65 6.31 -3.44 -10.49
N TRP A 66 5.23 -3.87 -9.85
CA TRP A 66 4.95 -3.62 -8.44
C TRP A 66 4.34 -4.85 -7.78
N SER A 67 4.47 -4.94 -6.46
CA SER A 67 3.86 -5.96 -5.63
C SER A 67 3.72 -5.43 -4.20
N GLY A 68 2.83 -6.02 -3.41
CA GLY A 68 2.67 -5.66 -2.00
C GLY A 68 1.22 -5.65 -1.57
N ASN A 69 1.03 -5.37 -0.29
CA ASN A 69 -0.25 -5.23 0.39
C ASN A 69 0.03 -4.55 1.75
N PRO A 70 -0.94 -3.90 2.40
CA PRO A 70 -0.77 -3.50 3.78
C PRO A 70 -0.57 -4.72 4.68
N ILE A 71 0.35 -4.62 5.64
CA ILE A 71 0.69 -5.67 6.61
C ILE A 71 -0.15 -5.43 7.85
N LEU A 72 -0.95 -6.41 8.28
CA LEU A 72 -1.71 -6.32 9.53
C LEU A 72 -0.75 -6.31 10.71
N MET A 73 -0.86 -5.29 11.55
CA MET A 73 -0.09 -5.14 12.78
C MET A 73 -0.85 -5.82 13.92
N ASP A 74 -0.70 -7.14 14.04
CA ASP A 74 -1.31 -7.95 15.10
C ASP A 74 -0.29 -8.50 16.10
N HIS A 75 -0.78 -9.31 17.04
CA HIS A 75 0.00 -9.95 18.09
C HIS A 75 1.10 -10.90 17.59
N THR A 76 1.14 -11.24 16.30
CA THR A 76 2.21 -12.06 15.72
C THR A 76 3.48 -11.25 15.42
N ILE A 77 3.39 -9.92 15.42
CA ILE A 77 4.53 -9.01 15.27
C ILE A 77 4.99 -8.53 16.65
N GLU A 78 6.26 -8.75 16.97
CA GLU A 78 6.84 -8.28 18.23
C GLU A 78 6.89 -6.75 18.30
N GLU A 79 6.51 -6.20 19.45
CA GLU A 79 6.69 -4.78 19.72
C GLU A 79 8.18 -4.42 19.82
N GLY A 80 8.57 -3.31 19.20
CA GLY A 80 9.93 -2.80 19.27
C GLY A 80 10.33 -2.47 20.71
N LYS A 81 11.49 -2.96 21.16
CA LYS A 81 12.03 -2.62 22.47
C LYS A 81 12.52 -1.17 22.48
N ILE A 82 12.10 -0.40 23.48
CA ILE A 82 12.66 0.93 23.70
C ILE A 82 14.07 0.76 24.28
N HIS A 83 15.08 1.25 23.57
CA HIS A 83 16.41 1.44 24.12
C HIS A 83 16.48 2.87 24.69
N VAL A 84 16.49 2.97 26.02
CA VAL A 84 16.67 4.23 26.78
C VAL A 84 18.13 4.35 27.22
#